data_AF-M0PMN1-F1
#
_entry.id   AF-M0PMN1-F1
#
_cell.length_a   1.000
_cell.length_b   1.000
_cell.length_c   1.000
_cell.angle_alpha   90.00
_cell.angle_beta   90.00
_cell.angle_gamma   90.00
#
_symmetry.space_group_name_H-M   'P 1'
#
loop_
_entity.id
_entity.type
_entity.pdbx_description
1 polymer ?
#
loop_
_entity_poly.entity_id
_entity_poly.type
_entity_poly.pdbx_seq_one_letter_code
_entity_poly.pdbx_strand_id
1 'polypeptide(L)'
;MTPGEEAKGRPSGLSRRRLLAGIGGVGAVGMASGLGTGAYLADRETFPDNAFGAGAVGLTVDGDPTDGTVTVGPFAVDRTTFDGRPEPERFEIGASANPVRVWLATRCPDGDPLGDALEVEVVVDGESLTGGYRPLAEVERDLATGRRVDAGCLDPDGGPIVVEVAPYLPADSPDVGGEETDLTVRLYAEQCRHVSEAEANAPRANPFAGVVCEGSEADCPGCVEFGKADFGGSTAPGDVLSLEMILDGAGPHEIEITEVETKDDGEVVGVAFRLRDADGNPGPDMCSVAVKGGPDRNPDPVDIDPASPETGEIVFAPRNPTNGKRYGVSNVTVSVCAGDGAGGGGGDSGGEEEHGDDRTGDGDGGGTGNGGGNGRKGNGTPGKPDGKSANAGVGRGEGGEDGDTEAN
;
A
#
# COMPACT_ATOMS: atom_id res chain seq x y z
N MET A 1 52.08 63.49 50.95
CA MET A 1 50.94 63.75 50.05
C MET A 1 50.96 62.67 48.97
N THR A 2 49.87 61.93 48.80
CA THR A 2 49.57 60.88 47.78
C THR A 2 49.40 61.50 46.38
N PRO A 3 49.53 60.78 45.22
CA PRO A 3 48.64 59.68 44.74
C PRO A 3 49.38 58.56 43.90
N GLY A 4 48.82 57.45 43.39
CA GLY A 4 47.43 57.00 43.22
C GLY A 4 47.29 55.56 42.64
N GLU A 5 46.06 55.05 42.75
CA GLU A 5 45.23 54.18 41.88
C GLU A 5 45.72 52.90 41.14
N GLU A 6 45.00 51.80 41.46
CA GLU A 6 44.33 50.79 40.60
C GLU A 6 45.07 50.11 39.40
N ALA A 7 45.19 48.77 39.43
CA ALA A 7 44.51 47.86 38.48
C ALA A 7 45.00 46.40 38.59
N LYS A 8 44.03 45.48 38.64
CA LYS A 8 44.18 44.01 38.54
C LYS A 8 44.73 43.59 37.17
N GLY A 9 45.57 42.55 37.15
CA GLY A 9 45.82 41.77 35.94
C GLY A 9 46.97 40.78 36.09
N ARG A 10 46.67 39.51 36.40
CA ARG A 10 47.61 38.39 36.17
C ARG A 10 47.31 37.78 34.80
N PRO A 11 48.20 37.87 33.81
CA PRO A 11 48.13 37.03 32.62
C PRO A 11 48.93 35.74 32.86
N SER A 12 48.23 34.66 33.21
CA SER A 12 48.79 33.32 33.10
C SER A 12 48.86 32.94 31.62
N GLY A 13 50.05 33.11 31.03
CA GLY A 13 50.35 32.63 29.69
C GLY A 13 50.45 31.12 29.67
N LEU A 14 49.40 30.47 29.15
CA LEU A 14 49.49 29.11 28.63
C LEU A 14 48.95 29.11 27.20
N SER A 15 49.87 28.77 26.29
CA SER A 15 49.67 28.70 24.84
C SER A 15 48.56 27.71 24.47
N ARG A 16 47.68 28.13 23.55
CA ARG A 16 46.56 27.35 22.97
C ARG A 16 46.95 25.97 22.43
N ARG A 17 48.24 25.68 22.25
CA ARG A 17 48.74 24.42 21.69
C ARG A 17 48.99 23.31 22.71
N ARG A 18 48.91 23.61 24.03
CA ARG A 18 49.04 22.57 25.08
C ARG A 18 47.68 22.06 25.59
N LEU A 19 46.56 22.62 25.12
CA LEU A 19 45.22 22.16 25.48
C LEU A 19 44.65 21.13 24.48
N LEU A 20 45.35 20.84 23.38
CA LEU A 20 44.92 19.91 22.32
C LEU A 20 45.77 18.63 22.27
N ALA A 21 46.19 18.11 23.43
CA ALA A 21 46.98 16.88 23.51
C ALA A 21 46.48 15.90 24.59
N GLY A 22 45.25 16.05 25.08
CA GLY A 22 44.77 15.27 26.22
C GLY A 22 43.28 15.01 26.26
N ILE A 23 42.69 14.51 25.17
CA ILE A 23 41.47 13.70 25.22
C ILE A 23 41.71 12.52 24.26
N GLY A 24 42.28 11.46 24.80
CA GLY A 24 42.41 10.16 24.16
C GLY A 24 42.08 9.13 25.22
N GLY A 25 40.80 8.72 25.26
CA GLY A 25 40.33 7.70 26.19
C GLY A 25 38.88 7.89 26.61
N VAL A 26 38.04 6.94 26.15
CA VAL A 26 36.72 6.53 26.66
C VAL A 26 35.49 7.26 26.11
N GLY A 27 34.58 6.46 25.55
CA GLY A 27 33.14 6.76 25.45
C GLY A 27 32.56 6.63 24.05
N ALA A 28 32.34 5.41 23.57
CA ALA A 28 31.49 5.20 22.41
C ALA A 28 30.04 5.58 22.74
N VAL A 29 29.40 6.26 21.79
CA VAL A 29 27.98 6.62 21.69
C VAL A 29 27.52 7.74 22.63
N GLY A 30 27.49 8.96 22.08
CA GLY A 30 26.79 10.08 22.68
C GLY A 30 27.17 11.43 22.08
N MET A 31 26.17 12.10 21.51
CA MET A 31 26.13 13.53 21.18
C MET A 31 26.61 13.96 19.78
N ALA A 32 25.63 14.16 18.89
CA ALA A 32 25.66 15.29 17.96
C ALA A 32 24.79 16.44 18.54
N SER A 33 25.49 17.42 19.12
CA SER A 33 25.13 18.82 19.44
C SER A 33 24.13 19.47 18.46
N GLY A 34 23.27 20.45 18.77
CA GLY A 34 23.32 21.53 19.75
C GLY A 34 23.37 22.92 19.06
N LEU A 35 22.27 23.68 19.16
CA LEU A 35 22.13 25.16 19.10
C LEU A 35 22.39 25.94 17.78
N GLY A 36 21.33 26.57 17.25
CA GLY A 36 21.41 27.83 16.49
C GLY A 36 20.36 28.03 15.39
N THR A 37 19.63 29.14 15.45
CA THR A 37 18.73 29.74 14.42
C THR A 37 17.36 29.07 14.22
N GLY A 38 16.30 29.84 14.53
CA GLY A 38 14.90 29.42 14.39
C GLY A 38 14.44 29.34 12.93
N ALA A 39 13.60 28.35 12.68
CA ALA A 39 12.70 28.32 11.54
C ALA A 39 11.28 28.13 12.08
N TYR A 40 10.49 29.19 11.91
CA TYR A 40 9.05 29.17 12.06
C TYR A 40 8.51 28.49 10.80
N LEU A 41 8.32 27.17 10.85
CA LEU A 41 7.64 26.41 9.80
C LEU A 41 6.63 25.50 10.49
N ALA A 42 5.42 26.03 10.67
CA ALA A 42 4.24 25.20 10.71
C ALA A 42 3.98 24.79 9.26
N ASP A 43 4.66 23.74 8.81
CA ASP A 43 4.31 23.05 7.58
C ASP A 43 3.65 21.74 7.98
N ARG A 44 2.33 21.68 7.80
CA ARG A 44 1.56 20.43 7.86
C ARG A 44 1.53 19.88 6.44
N GLU A 45 2.62 19.25 6.04
CA GLU A 45 2.64 18.38 4.86
C GLU A 45 2.76 16.95 5.40
N THR A 46 1.65 16.21 5.33
CA THR A 46 1.64 14.77 5.66
C THR A 46 2.20 14.05 4.44
N PHE A 47 3.50 13.77 4.44
CA PHE A 47 4.06 12.84 3.48
C PHE A 47 3.70 11.41 3.94
N PRO A 48 3.11 10.57 3.07
CA PRO A 48 2.62 9.24 3.46
C PRO A 48 3.72 8.29 3.98
N ASP A 49 5.00 8.60 3.73
CA ASP A 49 6.15 7.74 4.09
C ASP A 49 7.24 8.42 4.94
N ASN A 50 6.94 9.52 5.66
CA ASN A 50 7.90 10.10 6.61
C ASN A 50 7.31 10.24 8.01
N ALA A 51 7.68 9.32 8.90
CA ALA A 51 7.41 9.36 10.34
C ALA A 51 8.29 10.37 11.11
N PHE A 52 8.80 11.42 10.45
CA PHE A 52 9.57 12.47 11.12
C PHE A 52 8.70 13.68 11.43
N GLY A 53 7.88 13.55 12.47
CA GLY A 53 7.29 14.68 13.17
C GLY A 53 8.37 15.48 13.89
N ALA A 54 8.31 16.81 13.83
CA ALA A 54 9.23 17.68 14.55
C ALA A 54 9.11 17.47 16.07
N GLY A 55 10.06 16.73 16.64
CA GLY A 55 10.18 16.46 18.06
C GLY A 55 10.15 14.96 18.33
N ALA A 56 11.29 14.28 18.20
CA ALA A 56 11.46 12.93 18.70
C ALA A 56 11.08 12.91 20.19
N VAL A 57 9.86 12.45 20.47
CA VAL A 57 9.34 12.30 21.81
C VAL A 57 9.67 10.88 22.23
N GLY A 58 10.36 10.75 23.36
CA GLY A 58 10.84 9.45 23.79
C GLY A 58 9.69 8.55 24.22
N LEU A 59 9.30 7.64 23.32
CA LEU A 59 8.49 6.47 23.61
C LEU A 59 9.41 5.30 23.92
N THR A 60 8.92 4.37 24.74
CA THR A 60 9.52 3.06 24.91
C THR A 60 8.51 1.97 24.62
N VAL A 61 8.99 0.85 24.11
CA VAL A 61 8.26 -0.41 24.01
C VAL A 61 9.02 -1.41 24.85
N ASP A 62 8.34 -2.03 25.82
CA ASP A 62 8.93 -2.94 26.81
C ASP A 62 10.14 -2.36 27.56
N GLY A 63 10.13 -1.03 27.75
CA GLY A 63 11.19 -0.27 28.41
C GLY A 63 12.35 0.16 27.50
N ASP A 64 12.40 -0.31 26.25
CA ASP A 64 13.42 0.06 25.28
C ASP A 64 12.96 1.21 24.37
N PRO A 65 13.83 2.18 24.02
CA PRO A 65 13.46 3.24 23.08
C PRO A 65 13.00 2.69 21.73
N THR A 66 11.88 3.19 21.22
CA THR A 66 11.31 2.80 19.92
C THR A 66 11.36 3.96 18.92
N ASP A 67 11.36 3.63 17.63
CA ASP A 67 11.11 4.57 16.53
C ASP A 67 9.62 4.75 16.21
N GLY A 68 8.76 4.03 16.93
CA GLY A 68 7.32 4.04 16.73
C GLY A 68 6.81 2.93 15.81
N THR A 69 7.63 1.95 15.42
CA THR A 69 7.14 0.72 14.75
C THR A 69 7.32 -0.48 15.65
N VAL A 70 6.27 -1.28 15.82
CA VAL A 70 6.26 -2.49 16.64
C VAL A 70 5.69 -3.62 15.81
N THR A 71 6.44 -4.71 15.68
CA THR A 71 5.94 -5.96 15.11
C THR A 71 5.49 -6.86 16.25
N VAL A 72 4.23 -7.29 16.19
CA VAL A 72 3.62 -8.17 17.19
C VAL A 72 3.42 -9.54 16.57
N GLY A 73 3.97 -10.57 17.20
CA GLY A 73 4.02 -11.93 16.66
C GLY A 73 5.44 -12.51 16.68
N PRO A 74 5.69 -13.59 15.92
CA PRO A 74 4.78 -14.25 14.99
C PRO A 74 3.60 -14.94 15.69
N PHE A 75 2.42 -14.91 15.06
CA PHE A 75 1.23 -15.65 15.44
C PHE A 75 1.18 -16.97 14.67
N ALA A 76 1.03 -18.08 15.39
CA ALA A 76 0.72 -19.36 14.77
C ALA A 76 -0.66 -19.32 14.11
N VAL A 77 -0.78 -19.79 12.87
CA VAL A 77 -2.04 -19.81 12.10
C VAL A 77 -2.68 -21.20 12.10
N ASP A 78 -2.62 -21.89 13.25
CA ASP A 78 -3.32 -23.16 13.44
C ASP A 78 -4.83 -22.92 13.58
N ARG A 79 -5.63 -23.66 12.81
CA ARG A 79 -7.08 -23.66 12.95
C ARG A 79 -7.48 -24.29 14.27
N THR A 80 -8.19 -23.53 15.11
CA THR A 80 -8.60 -23.97 16.45
C THR A 80 -10.05 -23.65 16.73
N THR A 81 -10.64 -24.32 17.73
CA THR A 81 -11.90 -23.86 18.33
C THR A 81 -11.63 -22.65 19.21
N PHE A 82 -12.62 -21.79 19.43
CA PHE A 82 -12.47 -20.59 20.25
C PHE A 82 -11.80 -20.84 21.62
N ASP A 83 -12.16 -21.92 22.32
CA ASP A 83 -11.56 -22.26 23.63
C ASP A 83 -10.08 -22.73 23.56
N GLY A 84 -9.60 -23.05 22.37
CA GLY A 84 -8.24 -23.51 22.08
C GLY A 84 -7.36 -22.45 21.41
N ARG A 85 -7.81 -21.19 21.38
CA ARG A 85 -7.07 -20.08 20.78
C ARG A 85 -5.71 -19.83 21.47
N PRO A 86 -4.71 -19.33 20.75
CA PRO A 86 -3.42 -18.93 21.32
C PRO A 86 -3.53 -17.92 22.46
N GLU A 87 -2.49 -17.87 23.31
CA GLU A 87 -2.35 -16.78 24.28
C GLU A 87 -2.09 -15.45 23.57
N PRO A 88 -2.59 -14.31 24.07
CA PRO A 88 -2.32 -13.02 23.48
C PRO A 88 -0.83 -12.65 23.55
N GLU A 89 -0.31 -12.07 22.48
CA GLU A 89 0.98 -11.39 22.51
C GLU A 89 0.83 -10.03 23.18
N ARG A 90 1.83 -9.62 23.96
CA ARG A 90 1.76 -8.42 24.79
C ARG A 90 3.01 -7.56 24.65
N PHE A 91 2.80 -6.25 24.59
CA PHE A 91 3.87 -5.27 24.74
C PHE A 91 3.40 -4.06 25.56
N GLU A 92 4.36 -3.34 26.14
CA GLU A 92 4.12 -2.22 27.04
C GLU A 92 4.61 -0.91 26.44
N ILE A 93 3.73 0.07 26.30
CA ILE A 93 4.08 1.42 25.80
C ILE A 93 4.36 2.33 26.99
N GLY A 94 5.55 2.91 27.02
CA GLY A 94 6.00 3.84 28.06
C GLY A 94 6.45 5.19 27.50
N ALA A 95 6.56 6.17 28.39
CA ALA A 95 7.21 7.44 28.12
C ALA A 95 8.62 7.44 28.72
N SER A 96 9.63 7.93 28.00
CA SER A 96 11.02 7.86 28.47
C SER A 96 11.51 9.11 29.21
N ALA A 97 10.92 10.28 28.94
CA ALA A 97 11.47 11.54 29.45
C ALA A 97 10.45 12.66 29.74
N ASN A 98 9.39 12.78 28.95
CA ASN A 98 8.36 13.80 29.16
C ASN A 98 6.98 13.15 29.03
N PRO A 99 5.94 13.71 29.67
CA PRO A 99 4.59 13.20 29.48
C PRO A 99 4.13 13.30 28.01
N VAL A 100 3.56 12.21 27.51
CA VAL A 100 3.15 12.08 26.10
C VAL A 100 1.70 11.65 25.96
N ARG A 101 1.10 12.00 24.83
CA ARG A 101 -0.10 11.36 24.31
C ARG A 101 0.30 10.35 23.26
N VAL A 102 -0.45 9.28 23.14
CA VAL A 102 -0.09 8.16 22.26
C VAL A 102 -1.25 7.83 21.35
N TRP A 103 -0.94 7.74 20.05
CA TRP A 103 -1.81 7.17 19.04
C TRP A 103 -1.22 5.86 18.57
N LEU A 104 -2.08 4.85 18.47
CA LEU A 104 -1.80 3.56 17.89
C LEU A 104 -2.53 3.47 16.55
N ALA A 105 -1.82 3.08 15.51
CA ALA A 105 -2.37 2.76 14.21
C ALA A 105 -1.76 1.47 13.68
N THR A 106 -2.38 0.91 12.66
CA THR A 106 -1.83 -0.20 11.87
C THR A 106 -1.43 0.31 10.48
N ARG A 107 -0.85 -0.56 9.65
CA ARG A 107 -0.84 -0.34 8.20
C ARG A 107 -2.24 -0.65 7.65
N CYS A 108 -2.47 -0.22 6.42
CA CYS A 108 -3.61 -0.74 5.68
C CYS A 108 -3.37 -2.22 5.37
N PRO A 109 -4.43 -3.03 5.33
CA PRO A 109 -4.28 -4.46 5.06
C PRO A 109 -3.78 -4.69 3.64
N ASP A 110 -2.99 -5.75 3.48
CA ASP A 110 -2.38 -6.12 2.19
C ASP A 110 -3.34 -6.92 1.27
N GLY A 111 -4.51 -7.31 1.80
CA GLY A 111 -5.57 -7.98 1.04
C GLY A 111 -5.37 -9.48 0.82
N ASP A 112 -4.49 -10.11 1.60
CA ASP A 112 -4.28 -11.55 1.51
C ASP A 112 -5.42 -12.36 2.17
N PRO A 113 -5.68 -13.61 1.73
CA PRO A 113 -6.74 -14.45 2.29
C PRO A 113 -6.59 -14.77 3.78
N LEU A 114 -5.37 -14.76 4.32
CA LEU A 114 -5.13 -15.01 5.73
C LEU A 114 -5.62 -13.82 6.57
N GLY A 115 -5.46 -12.59 6.10
CA GLY A 115 -6.00 -11.38 6.71
C GLY A 115 -7.53 -11.41 6.86
N ASP A 116 -8.22 -12.01 5.90
CA ASP A 116 -9.69 -12.16 5.94
C ASP A 116 -10.16 -13.31 6.84
N ALA A 117 -9.33 -14.35 7.02
CA ALA A 117 -9.68 -15.54 7.79
C ALA A 117 -9.22 -15.48 9.26
N LEU A 118 -8.08 -14.85 9.54
CA LEU A 118 -7.51 -14.73 10.88
C LEU A 118 -8.27 -13.66 11.66
N GLU A 119 -8.90 -14.04 12.76
CA GLU A 119 -9.54 -13.08 13.65
C GLU A 119 -8.56 -12.58 14.72
N VAL A 120 -8.58 -11.28 15.01
CA VAL A 120 -7.74 -10.65 16.02
C VAL A 120 -8.59 -9.79 16.93
N GLU A 121 -8.31 -9.85 18.23
CA GLU A 121 -8.77 -8.87 19.21
C GLU A 121 -7.58 -8.05 19.71
N VAL A 122 -7.71 -6.72 19.69
CA VAL A 122 -6.72 -5.80 20.29
C VAL A 122 -7.31 -5.19 21.54
N VAL A 123 -6.63 -5.39 22.67
CA VAL A 123 -7.03 -4.88 23.99
C VAL A 123 -5.97 -3.90 24.47
N VAL A 124 -6.41 -2.75 24.99
CA VAL A 124 -5.55 -1.71 25.56
C VAL A 124 -6.00 -1.46 26.99
N ASP A 125 -5.09 -1.67 27.96
CA ASP A 125 -5.35 -1.55 29.40
C ASP A 125 -6.62 -2.30 29.86
N GLY A 126 -6.88 -3.46 29.25
CA GLY A 126 -8.04 -4.30 29.53
C GLY A 126 -9.35 -3.88 28.84
N GLU A 127 -9.33 -2.82 28.03
CA GLU A 127 -10.47 -2.38 27.20
C GLU A 127 -10.29 -2.82 25.75
N SER A 128 -11.29 -3.50 25.18
CA SER A 128 -11.25 -3.95 23.79
C SER A 128 -11.33 -2.76 22.84
N LEU A 129 -10.28 -2.55 22.05
CA LEU A 129 -10.19 -1.48 21.05
C LEU A 129 -10.97 -1.85 19.79
N THR A 130 -11.06 -3.16 19.48
CA THR A 130 -11.77 -3.73 18.33
C THR A 130 -13.21 -4.13 18.65
N GLY A 131 -13.60 -4.20 19.91
CA GLY A 131 -14.95 -4.62 20.32
C GLY A 131 -15.15 -6.15 20.24
N GLY A 132 -14.07 -6.92 20.32
CA GLY A 132 -14.03 -8.37 20.16
C GLY A 132 -13.10 -8.83 19.03
N TYR A 133 -13.14 -10.12 18.75
CA TYR A 133 -12.46 -10.74 17.62
C TYR A 133 -13.12 -10.33 16.31
N ARG A 134 -12.31 -9.91 15.34
CA ARG A 134 -12.71 -9.53 13.98
C ARG A 134 -11.60 -9.90 12.99
N PRO A 135 -11.90 -10.08 11.69
CA PRO A 135 -10.86 -10.35 10.69
C PRO A 135 -9.70 -9.35 10.77
N LEU A 136 -8.46 -9.83 10.66
CA LEU A 136 -7.24 -9.03 10.75
C LEU A 136 -7.29 -7.88 9.75
N ALA A 137 -7.75 -8.12 8.52
CA ALA A 137 -7.87 -7.08 7.50
C ALA A 137 -8.85 -5.97 7.90
N GLU A 138 -9.96 -6.30 8.57
CA GLU A 138 -10.89 -5.30 9.11
C GLU A 138 -10.28 -4.52 10.27
N VAL A 139 -9.56 -5.20 11.17
CA VAL A 139 -8.87 -4.56 12.31
C VAL A 139 -7.80 -3.59 11.81
N GLU A 140 -6.99 -4.00 10.84
CA GLU A 140 -5.96 -3.17 10.23
C GLU A 140 -6.56 -1.95 9.52
N ARG A 141 -7.66 -2.14 8.78
CA ARG A 141 -8.35 -1.04 8.11
C ARG A 141 -8.94 -0.03 9.11
N ASP A 142 -9.58 -0.52 10.17
CA ASP A 142 -10.17 0.34 11.21
C ASP A 142 -9.10 1.12 11.98
N LEU A 143 -8.01 0.46 12.36
CA LEU A 143 -6.92 1.05 13.13
C LEU A 143 -5.95 1.88 12.29
N ALA A 144 -5.94 1.76 10.96
CA ALA A 144 -5.08 2.56 10.08
C ALA A 144 -5.32 4.07 10.22
N THR A 145 -6.56 4.47 10.56
CA THR A 145 -6.93 5.87 10.85
C THR A 145 -6.46 6.37 12.21
N GLY A 146 -5.84 5.50 13.01
CA GLY A 146 -5.26 5.79 14.32
C GLY A 146 -6.29 5.96 15.43
N ARG A 147 -5.97 5.40 16.60
CA ARG A 147 -6.73 5.55 17.83
C ARG A 147 -5.85 6.10 18.93
N ARG A 148 -6.33 7.11 19.64
CA ARG A 148 -5.67 7.58 20.86
C ARG A 148 -5.86 6.53 21.95
N VAL A 149 -4.78 6.04 22.52
CA VAL A 149 -4.78 4.92 23.48
C VAL A 149 -4.46 5.35 24.92
N ASP A 150 -4.04 6.59 25.11
CA ASP A 150 -3.81 7.14 26.45
C ASP A 150 -5.11 7.66 27.09
N ALA A 151 -5.31 7.39 28.38
CA ALA A 151 -6.40 7.96 29.19
C ALA A 151 -6.17 9.44 29.58
N GLY A 152 -5.08 10.03 29.08
CA GLY A 152 -4.45 11.26 29.52
C GLY A 152 -2.94 11.11 29.41
N CYS A 153 -2.19 12.19 29.60
CA CYS A 153 -0.74 12.21 29.45
C CYS A 153 -0.04 11.05 30.18
N LEU A 154 0.57 10.16 29.40
CA LEU A 154 1.39 9.06 29.88
C LEU A 154 2.66 9.63 30.50
N ASP A 155 2.80 9.49 31.81
CA ASP A 155 3.94 10.00 32.58
C ASP A 155 5.12 9.02 32.54
N PRO A 156 6.37 9.48 32.36
CA PRO A 156 7.54 8.61 32.42
C PRO A 156 7.72 7.83 33.73
N ASP A 157 7.25 8.40 34.85
CA ASP A 157 7.28 7.75 36.16
C ASP A 157 5.97 6.98 36.45
N GLY A 158 5.04 6.96 35.49
CA GLY A 158 3.74 6.28 35.56
C GLY A 158 3.79 4.80 35.16
N GLY A 159 2.61 4.16 35.20
CA GLY A 159 2.45 2.82 34.63
C GLY A 159 2.41 2.87 33.10
N PRO A 160 2.91 1.83 32.40
CA PRO A 160 2.82 1.75 30.95
C PRO A 160 1.37 1.49 30.51
N ILE A 161 1.09 1.79 29.26
CA ILE A 161 -0.11 1.31 28.57
C ILE A 161 0.18 -0.13 28.12
N VAL A 162 -0.64 -1.07 28.54
CA VAL A 162 -0.51 -2.48 28.16
C VAL A 162 -1.35 -2.73 26.92
N VAL A 163 -0.73 -3.26 25.86
CA VAL A 163 -1.42 -3.69 24.65
C VAL A 163 -1.32 -5.20 24.54
N GLU A 164 -2.46 -5.85 24.35
CA GLU A 164 -2.58 -7.29 24.13
C GLU A 164 -3.23 -7.53 22.76
N VAL A 165 -2.60 -8.38 21.95
CA VAL A 165 -3.06 -8.77 20.62
C VAL A 165 -3.33 -10.26 20.64
N ALA A 166 -4.60 -10.65 20.57
CA ALA A 166 -5.02 -12.03 20.65
C ALA A 166 -5.41 -12.55 19.27
N PRO A 167 -4.58 -13.38 18.61
CA PRO A 167 -4.93 -14.01 17.35
C PRO A 167 -5.83 -15.22 17.57
N TYR A 168 -6.67 -15.52 16.58
CA TYR A 168 -7.53 -16.70 16.55
C TYR A 168 -7.89 -17.04 15.10
N LEU A 169 -7.48 -18.21 14.62
CA LEU A 169 -7.95 -18.73 13.33
C LEU A 169 -9.06 -19.77 13.59
N PRO A 170 -10.33 -19.48 13.21
CA PRO A 170 -11.43 -20.42 13.37
C PRO A 170 -11.20 -21.80 12.73
N ALA A 171 -11.74 -22.84 13.38
CA ALA A 171 -11.61 -24.23 12.93
C ALA A 171 -12.21 -24.49 11.54
N ASP A 172 -13.21 -23.70 11.14
CA ASP A 172 -13.93 -23.74 9.89
C ASP A 172 -13.41 -22.76 8.84
N SER A 173 -12.33 -22.02 9.14
CA SER A 173 -11.68 -21.13 8.18
C SER A 173 -11.13 -21.90 6.96
N PRO A 174 -11.08 -21.25 5.78
CA PRO A 174 -10.50 -21.84 4.58
C PRO A 174 -9.02 -22.17 4.78
N ASP A 175 -8.47 -22.99 3.88
CA ASP A 175 -7.04 -23.24 3.86
C ASP A 175 -6.32 -22.06 3.20
N VAL A 176 -5.79 -21.17 4.04
CA VAL A 176 -5.18 -19.91 3.61
C VAL A 176 -3.67 -20.01 3.39
N GLY A 177 -3.06 -21.17 3.68
CA GLY A 177 -1.60 -21.34 3.62
C GLY A 177 -0.86 -20.44 4.62
N GLY A 178 0.39 -20.80 4.91
CA GLY A 178 1.21 -20.11 5.92
C GLY A 178 1.26 -20.86 7.25
N GLU A 179 2.39 -20.72 7.94
CA GLU A 179 2.62 -21.28 9.28
C GLU A 179 2.56 -20.20 10.36
N GLU A 180 2.89 -18.95 10.00
CA GLU A 180 2.97 -17.81 10.90
C GLU A 180 2.65 -16.49 10.18
N THR A 181 2.16 -15.49 10.92
CA THR A 181 2.01 -14.10 10.45
C THR A 181 2.29 -13.10 11.58
N ASP A 182 2.37 -11.81 11.30
CA ASP A 182 2.57 -10.77 12.30
C ASP A 182 1.64 -9.57 12.07
N LEU A 183 1.45 -8.77 13.12
CA LEU A 183 0.76 -7.49 13.03
C LEU A 183 1.76 -6.37 13.24
N THR A 184 1.87 -5.45 12.27
CA THR A 184 2.68 -4.24 12.45
C THR A 184 1.85 -3.07 12.98
N VAL A 185 2.22 -2.61 14.16
CA VAL A 185 1.67 -1.43 14.83
C VAL A 185 2.59 -0.22 14.65
N ARG A 186 1.99 0.93 14.36
CA ARG A 186 2.62 2.26 14.32
C ARG A 186 2.17 3.07 15.53
N LEU A 187 3.13 3.59 16.27
CA LEU A 187 2.94 4.45 17.42
C LEU A 187 3.38 5.87 17.07
N TYR A 188 2.55 6.83 17.45
CA TYR A 188 2.90 8.24 17.40
C TYR A 188 2.74 8.85 18.78
N ALA A 189 3.73 9.63 19.22
CA ALA A 189 3.66 10.39 20.45
C ALA A 189 3.72 11.90 20.23
N GLU A 190 2.85 12.62 20.93
CA GLU A 190 2.92 14.08 21.06
C GLU A 190 3.20 14.45 22.51
N GLN A 191 4.08 15.43 22.74
CA GLN A 191 4.31 15.93 24.10
C GLN A 191 3.09 16.70 24.60
N CYS A 192 2.68 16.41 25.83
CA CYS A 192 1.48 17.01 26.41
C CYS A 192 1.56 18.52 26.65
N ARG A 193 2.77 19.07 26.76
CA ARG A 193 2.95 20.50 27.02
C ARG A 193 2.33 21.33 25.88
N HIS A 194 1.57 22.37 26.26
CA HIS A 194 1.01 23.39 25.37
C HIS A 194 -0.23 23.01 24.55
N VAL A 195 -0.79 21.81 24.72
CA VAL A 195 -2.04 21.40 24.05
C VAL A 195 -3.03 20.94 25.12
N SER A 196 -4.23 21.53 25.16
CA SER A 196 -5.28 21.12 26.10
C SER A 196 -5.91 19.78 25.72
N GLU A 197 -6.50 19.06 26.68
CA GLU A 197 -7.20 17.79 26.38
C GLU A 197 -8.34 17.96 25.35
N ALA A 198 -9.02 19.10 25.37
CA ALA A 198 -10.05 19.41 24.38
C ALA A 198 -9.48 19.53 22.95
N GLU A 199 -8.28 20.10 22.82
CA GLU A 199 -7.60 20.21 21.53
C GLU A 199 -7.00 18.89 21.07
N ALA A 200 -6.46 18.10 22.00
CA ALA A 200 -5.92 16.77 21.72
C ALA A 200 -7.00 15.75 21.33
N ASN A 201 -8.23 15.91 21.83
CA ASN A 201 -9.38 15.11 21.44
C ASN A 201 -10.07 15.59 20.15
N ALA A 202 -9.63 16.72 19.58
CA ALA A 202 -10.20 17.18 18.32
C ALA A 202 -9.71 16.27 17.17
N PRO A 203 -10.54 15.97 16.16
CA PRO A 203 -10.15 15.09 15.03
C PRO A 203 -8.83 15.50 14.35
N ARG A 204 -8.57 16.82 14.26
CA ARG A 204 -7.34 17.40 13.69
C ARG A 204 -6.04 17.11 14.46
N ALA A 205 -6.13 16.56 15.67
CA ALA A 205 -4.97 16.21 16.49
C ALA A 205 -4.49 14.77 16.22
N ASN A 206 -5.33 13.92 15.62
CA ASN A 206 -4.94 12.57 15.25
C ASN A 206 -4.00 12.63 14.02
N PRO A 207 -2.75 12.16 14.14
CA PRO A 207 -1.75 12.20 13.07
C PRO A 207 -2.09 11.26 11.91
N PHE A 208 -2.98 10.28 12.12
CA PHE A 208 -3.39 9.29 11.14
C PHE A 208 -4.77 9.57 10.53
N ALA A 209 -5.43 10.67 10.92
CA ALA A 209 -6.80 10.96 10.49
C ALA A 209 -7.00 11.12 8.96
N GLY A 210 -5.92 11.37 8.22
CA GLY A 210 -5.94 11.45 6.77
C GLY A 210 -5.65 10.12 6.05
N VAL A 211 -5.35 9.05 6.79
CA VAL A 211 -5.13 7.73 6.20
C VAL A 211 -6.47 7.20 5.71
N VAL A 212 -6.52 6.90 4.43
CA VAL A 212 -7.60 6.15 3.81
C VAL A 212 -6.98 4.85 3.38
N CYS A 213 -7.43 3.75 3.98
CA CYS A 213 -7.23 2.48 3.33
C CYS A 213 -8.25 2.45 2.21
N GLU A 214 -7.77 2.80 1.02
CA GLU A 214 -8.38 2.27 -0.18
C GLU A 214 -8.53 0.77 0.06
N GLY A 215 -9.67 0.21 -0.33
CA GLY A 215 -9.86 -1.22 -0.15
C GLY A 215 -8.61 -1.91 -0.67
N SER A 216 -8.36 -3.14 -0.24
CA SER A 216 -7.89 -4.10 -1.21
C SER A 216 -9.03 -4.36 -2.21
N GLU A 217 -9.60 -3.30 -2.82
CA GLU A 217 -9.49 -3.21 -4.25
C GLU A 217 -7.96 -3.38 -4.41
N ALA A 218 -7.43 -4.55 -4.74
CA ALA A 218 -7.56 -5.01 -6.11
C ALA A 218 -7.88 -3.82 -7.01
N ASP A 219 -7.12 -2.72 -6.88
CA ASP A 219 -6.82 -1.81 -7.95
C ASP A 219 -6.32 -2.78 -8.98
N CYS A 220 -7.27 -3.16 -9.82
CA CYS A 220 -7.10 -3.95 -10.97
C CYS A 220 -6.95 -2.88 -12.04
N PRO A 221 -5.81 -2.13 -12.08
CA PRO A 221 -5.72 -0.91 -12.85
C PRO A 221 -6.00 -1.20 -14.32
N GLY A 222 -5.74 -2.45 -14.75
CA GLY A 222 -6.35 -3.05 -15.92
C GLY A 222 -6.87 -4.46 -15.64
N CYS A 223 -8.07 -4.74 -16.16
CA CYS A 223 -8.62 -6.08 -16.30
C CYS A 223 -8.29 -6.60 -17.71
N VAL A 224 -7.34 -7.53 -17.82
CA VAL A 224 -6.83 -8.03 -19.11
C VAL A 224 -7.21 -9.49 -19.32
N GLU A 225 -7.58 -9.85 -20.55
CA GLU A 225 -7.87 -11.26 -20.90
C GLU A 225 -6.62 -12.11 -20.67
N PHE A 226 -6.75 -13.08 -19.78
CA PHE A 226 -5.66 -13.94 -19.34
C PHE A 226 -5.60 -15.24 -20.14
N GLY A 227 -6.75 -15.88 -20.26
CA GLY A 227 -6.87 -17.15 -20.96
C GLY A 227 -8.31 -17.60 -21.11
N LYS A 228 -8.47 -18.69 -21.85
CA LYS A 228 -9.77 -19.25 -22.18
C LYS A 228 -9.79 -20.75 -21.93
N ALA A 229 -10.84 -21.26 -21.29
CA ALA A 229 -11.06 -22.69 -21.09
C ALA A 229 -12.31 -23.14 -21.86
N ASP A 230 -12.17 -24.18 -22.68
CA ASP A 230 -13.28 -24.79 -23.41
C ASP A 230 -13.93 -25.92 -22.58
N PHE A 231 -15.26 -25.93 -22.56
CA PHE A 231 -16.04 -26.88 -21.78
C PHE A 231 -16.48 -28.05 -22.66
N GLY A 232 -16.31 -29.26 -22.14
CA GLY A 232 -16.79 -30.48 -22.78
C GLY A 232 -18.27 -30.74 -22.50
N GLY A 233 -18.86 -31.72 -23.20
CA GLY A 233 -20.26 -32.11 -23.04
C GLY A 233 -20.63 -32.73 -21.68
N SER A 234 -19.66 -32.94 -20.79
CA SER A 234 -19.86 -33.33 -19.40
C SER A 234 -18.80 -32.64 -18.55
N THR A 235 -19.21 -31.72 -17.69
CA THR A 235 -18.34 -31.04 -16.71
C THR A 235 -18.97 -31.20 -15.33
N ALA A 236 -18.17 -31.53 -14.33
CA ALA A 236 -18.60 -31.77 -12.95
C ALA A 236 -17.65 -31.08 -11.95
N PRO A 237 -18.10 -30.87 -10.69
CA PRO A 237 -17.22 -30.38 -9.63
C PRO A 237 -16.01 -31.30 -9.45
N GLY A 238 -14.82 -30.70 -9.32
CA GLY A 238 -13.53 -31.36 -9.26
C GLY A 238 -12.85 -31.58 -10.63
N ASP A 239 -13.55 -31.32 -11.74
CA ASP A 239 -12.92 -31.33 -13.06
C ASP A 239 -11.94 -30.17 -13.21
N VAL A 240 -10.87 -30.42 -13.96
CA VAL A 240 -9.80 -29.45 -14.20
C VAL A 240 -9.67 -29.21 -15.69
N LEU A 241 -9.73 -27.95 -16.10
CA LEU A 241 -9.65 -27.54 -17.48
C LEU A 241 -8.46 -26.59 -17.67
N SER A 242 -7.54 -26.94 -18.55
CA SER A 242 -6.39 -26.08 -18.87
C SER A 242 -6.83 -24.83 -19.63
N LEU A 243 -6.21 -23.70 -19.32
CA LEU A 243 -6.41 -22.45 -20.05
C LEU A 243 -5.54 -22.40 -21.30
N GLU A 244 -6.18 -22.08 -22.43
CA GLU A 244 -5.50 -21.53 -23.59
C GLU A 244 -5.10 -20.09 -23.23
N MET A 245 -3.80 -19.88 -22.99
CA MET A 245 -3.26 -18.59 -22.59
C MET A 245 -3.38 -17.56 -23.72
N ILE A 246 -3.98 -16.42 -23.40
CA ILE A 246 -4.11 -15.27 -24.30
C ILE A 246 -3.03 -14.23 -23.98
N LEU A 247 -2.68 -14.08 -22.70
CA LEU A 247 -1.67 -13.12 -22.26
C LEU A 247 -0.25 -13.64 -22.53
N ASP A 248 0.52 -12.88 -23.32
CA ASP A 248 1.90 -13.21 -23.66
C ASP A 248 2.80 -13.22 -22.42
N GLY A 249 3.56 -14.30 -22.24
CA GLY A 249 4.49 -14.47 -21.12
C GLY A 249 3.86 -15.06 -19.84
N ALA A 250 2.55 -15.28 -19.81
CA ALA A 250 1.90 -16.00 -18.72
C ALA A 250 2.23 -17.51 -18.78
N GLY A 251 2.52 -18.10 -17.62
CA GLY A 251 2.73 -19.54 -17.48
C GLY A 251 1.45 -20.36 -17.73
N PRO A 252 1.53 -21.69 -17.82
CA PRO A 252 0.34 -22.54 -17.93
C PRO A 252 -0.52 -22.42 -16.67
N HIS A 253 -1.82 -22.17 -16.85
CA HIS A 253 -2.81 -22.12 -15.78
C HIS A 253 -3.99 -23.02 -16.10
N GLU A 254 -4.74 -23.38 -15.07
CA GLU A 254 -5.94 -24.22 -15.18
C GLU A 254 -7.07 -23.64 -14.34
N ILE A 255 -8.31 -23.99 -14.68
CA ILE A 255 -9.47 -23.77 -13.81
C ILE A 255 -9.90 -25.11 -13.22
N GLU A 256 -10.18 -25.12 -11.93
CA GLU A 256 -10.81 -26.25 -11.24
C GLU A 256 -12.26 -25.91 -10.93
N ILE A 257 -13.17 -26.75 -11.39
CA ILE A 257 -14.61 -26.55 -11.24
C ILE A 257 -15.01 -26.83 -9.80
N THR A 258 -15.58 -25.83 -9.12
CA THR A 258 -16.05 -25.95 -7.74
C THR A 258 -17.54 -26.27 -7.69
N GLU A 259 -18.32 -25.74 -8.62
CA GLU A 259 -19.77 -25.97 -8.71
C GLU A 259 -20.27 -25.91 -10.17
N VAL A 260 -21.36 -26.62 -10.47
CA VAL A 260 -22.01 -26.57 -11.79
C VAL A 260 -23.53 -26.51 -11.64
N GLU A 261 -24.18 -25.74 -12.51
CA GLU A 261 -25.63 -25.79 -12.71
C GLU A 261 -25.92 -26.52 -14.03
N THR A 262 -26.84 -27.49 -14.02
CA THR A 262 -27.25 -28.25 -15.21
C THR A 262 -28.73 -28.14 -15.50
N LYS A 263 -29.12 -28.27 -16.78
CA LYS A 263 -30.52 -28.52 -17.19
C LYS A 263 -30.95 -29.96 -16.91
N ASP A 264 -32.25 -30.22 -17.07
CA ASP A 264 -32.87 -31.55 -16.98
C ASP A 264 -32.25 -32.61 -17.92
N ASP A 265 -31.62 -32.17 -19.03
CA ASP A 265 -30.94 -33.03 -20.00
C ASP A 265 -29.43 -33.21 -19.71
N GLY A 266 -28.93 -32.65 -18.61
CA GLY A 266 -27.54 -32.74 -18.17
C GLY A 266 -26.59 -31.72 -18.78
N GLU A 267 -27.07 -30.80 -19.63
CA GLU A 267 -26.24 -29.73 -20.20
C GLU A 267 -25.91 -28.67 -19.14
N VAL A 268 -24.62 -28.36 -18.96
CA VAL A 268 -24.13 -27.35 -18.01
C VAL A 268 -24.47 -25.96 -18.51
N VAL A 269 -25.13 -25.15 -17.67
CA VAL A 269 -25.59 -23.78 -17.98
C VAL A 269 -24.96 -22.70 -17.12
N GLY A 270 -24.21 -23.10 -16.09
CA GLY A 270 -23.45 -22.21 -15.23
C GLY A 270 -22.38 -22.98 -14.49
N VAL A 271 -21.30 -22.28 -14.14
CA VAL A 271 -20.12 -22.86 -13.52
C VAL A 271 -19.57 -21.92 -12.46
N ALA A 272 -19.08 -22.47 -11.35
CA ALA A 272 -18.18 -21.80 -10.43
C ALA A 272 -16.82 -22.52 -10.49
N PHE A 273 -15.74 -21.78 -10.38
CA PHE A 273 -14.39 -22.35 -10.47
C PHE A 273 -13.35 -21.50 -9.75
N ARG A 274 -12.20 -22.11 -9.49
CA ARG A 274 -10.97 -21.44 -9.05
C ARG A 274 -9.88 -21.53 -10.10
N LEU A 275 -9.16 -20.44 -10.29
CA LEU A 275 -7.97 -20.34 -11.11
C LEU A 275 -6.76 -20.83 -10.31
N ARG A 276 -5.91 -21.65 -10.94
CA ARG A 276 -4.71 -22.20 -10.33
C ARG A 276 -3.57 -22.32 -11.34
N ASP A 277 -2.35 -22.33 -10.84
CA ASP A 277 -1.17 -22.64 -11.65
C ASP A 277 -1.05 -24.16 -11.93
N ALA A 278 -0.02 -24.56 -12.67
CA ALA A 278 0.23 -25.96 -13.01
C ALA A 278 0.62 -26.84 -11.80
N ASP A 279 1.02 -26.25 -10.67
CA ASP A 279 1.39 -26.93 -9.44
C ASP A 279 0.19 -27.06 -8.48
N GLY A 280 -0.93 -26.42 -8.81
CA GLY A 280 -2.17 -26.44 -8.02
C GLY A 280 -2.27 -25.33 -6.99
N ASN A 281 -1.38 -24.34 -7.01
CA ASN A 281 -1.47 -23.17 -6.15
C ASN A 281 -2.50 -22.17 -6.72
N PRO A 282 -3.13 -21.32 -5.88
CA PRO A 282 -4.02 -20.27 -6.35
C PRO A 282 -3.36 -19.41 -7.44
N GLY A 283 -4.12 -19.14 -8.52
CA GLY A 283 -3.69 -18.28 -9.62
C GLY A 283 -3.82 -16.78 -9.28
N PRO A 284 -3.54 -15.89 -10.25
CA PRO A 284 -3.74 -14.44 -10.06
C PRO A 284 -5.22 -14.08 -9.88
N ASP A 285 -5.48 -12.93 -9.26
CA ASP A 285 -6.85 -12.46 -9.04
C ASP A 285 -7.58 -12.17 -10.35
N MET A 286 -8.75 -12.78 -10.48
CA MET A 286 -9.68 -12.56 -11.58
C MET A 286 -10.54 -11.33 -11.30
N CYS A 287 -10.67 -10.46 -12.29
CA CYS A 287 -11.52 -9.27 -12.23
C CYS A 287 -12.82 -9.44 -12.99
N SER A 288 -12.83 -10.30 -14.02
CA SER A 288 -14.06 -10.63 -14.73
C SER A 288 -13.97 -11.98 -15.41
N VAL A 289 -15.15 -12.59 -15.58
CA VAL A 289 -15.31 -13.86 -16.28
C VAL A 289 -16.42 -13.72 -17.32
N ALA A 290 -16.12 -14.06 -18.57
CA ALA A 290 -17.09 -14.04 -19.65
C ALA A 290 -17.49 -15.48 -20.02
N VAL A 291 -18.74 -15.85 -19.74
CA VAL A 291 -19.27 -17.20 -20.02
C VAL A 291 -19.97 -17.21 -21.37
N LYS A 292 -19.43 -17.98 -22.32
CA LYS A 292 -20.01 -18.08 -23.66
C LYS A 292 -20.99 -19.24 -23.76
N GLY A 293 -22.16 -18.95 -24.32
CA GLY A 293 -23.13 -19.96 -24.72
C GLY A 293 -24.00 -19.46 -25.87
N GLY A 294 -24.41 -20.36 -26.77
CA GLY A 294 -25.29 -20.03 -27.89
C GLY A 294 -24.61 -19.24 -29.02
N PRO A 295 -25.38 -18.49 -29.84
CA PRO A 295 -24.86 -17.80 -31.02
C PRO A 295 -24.11 -16.50 -30.70
N ASP A 296 -24.11 -16.06 -29.44
CA ASP A 296 -23.47 -14.83 -29.01
C ASP A 296 -21.95 -14.94 -29.18
N ARG A 297 -21.39 -14.01 -29.95
CA ARG A 297 -19.96 -14.02 -30.25
C ARG A 297 -19.14 -13.41 -29.13
N ASN A 298 -19.71 -12.45 -28.41
CA ASN A 298 -19.07 -11.67 -27.36
C ASN A 298 -20.01 -11.61 -26.13
N PRO A 299 -19.92 -12.58 -25.21
CA PRO A 299 -20.72 -12.55 -23.99
C PRO A 299 -20.32 -11.35 -23.13
N ASP A 300 -21.30 -10.76 -22.44
CA ASP A 300 -21.01 -9.72 -21.44
C ASP A 300 -20.24 -10.38 -20.27
N PRO A 301 -19.10 -9.80 -19.86
CA PRO A 301 -18.36 -10.30 -18.72
C PRO A 301 -19.16 -10.06 -17.42
N VAL A 302 -18.98 -10.97 -16.47
CA VAL A 302 -19.43 -10.82 -15.09
C VAL A 302 -18.24 -10.37 -14.27
N ASP A 303 -18.39 -9.24 -13.58
CA ASP A 303 -17.36 -8.69 -12.72
C ASP A 303 -17.20 -9.55 -11.45
N ILE A 304 -15.95 -9.76 -11.03
CA ILE A 304 -15.58 -10.41 -9.79
C ILE A 304 -15.09 -9.30 -8.87
N ASP A 305 -15.89 -8.97 -7.86
CA ASP A 305 -15.65 -7.87 -6.94
C ASP A 305 -15.87 -8.33 -5.48
N PRO A 306 -14.81 -8.36 -4.65
CA PRO A 306 -13.42 -8.00 -4.98
C PRO A 306 -12.77 -9.01 -5.95
N ALA A 307 -11.72 -8.59 -6.66
CA ALA A 307 -10.99 -9.51 -7.54
C ALA A 307 -10.42 -10.67 -6.71
N SER A 308 -10.50 -11.89 -7.24
CA SER A 308 -10.20 -13.11 -6.50
C SER A 308 -9.77 -14.24 -7.44
N PRO A 309 -8.94 -15.22 -7.00
CA PRO A 309 -8.61 -16.37 -7.82
C PRO A 309 -9.80 -17.34 -7.98
N GLU A 310 -10.96 -17.06 -7.37
CA GLU A 310 -12.17 -17.87 -7.50
C GLU A 310 -13.40 -17.03 -7.83
N THR A 311 -14.39 -17.65 -8.47
CA THR A 311 -15.64 -16.94 -8.82
C THR A 311 -16.56 -16.75 -7.61
N GLY A 312 -16.42 -17.56 -6.56
CA GLY A 312 -17.26 -17.56 -5.35
C GLY A 312 -18.70 -18.04 -5.54
N GLU A 313 -19.32 -17.69 -6.68
CA GLU A 313 -20.68 -18.07 -7.07
C GLU A 313 -20.72 -18.64 -8.49
N ILE A 314 -21.86 -19.25 -8.85
CA ILE A 314 -22.09 -19.79 -10.20
C ILE A 314 -22.28 -18.66 -11.21
N VAL A 315 -21.37 -18.57 -12.18
CA VAL A 315 -21.49 -17.67 -13.32
C VAL A 315 -22.22 -18.37 -14.46
N PHE A 316 -23.28 -17.74 -14.96
CA PHE A 316 -24.20 -18.37 -15.90
C PHE A 316 -23.99 -17.97 -17.36
N ALA A 317 -24.23 -18.90 -18.26
CA ALA A 317 -24.35 -18.62 -19.68
C ALA A 317 -25.55 -17.70 -19.99
N PRO A 318 -25.49 -16.94 -21.12
CA PRO A 318 -26.57 -16.08 -21.58
C PRO A 318 -27.90 -16.83 -21.75
N ARG A 319 -29.00 -16.08 -21.64
CA ARG A 319 -30.34 -16.59 -21.91
C ARG A 319 -30.71 -16.41 -23.37
N ASN A 320 -31.35 -17.41 -23.93
CA ASN A 320 -31.95 -17.29 -25.25
C ASN A 320 -33.10 -16.27 -25.20
N PRO A 321 -33.08 -15.21 -26.01
CA PRO A 321 -34.08 -14.14 -25.97
C PRO A 321 -35.48 -14.61 -26.41
N THR A 322 -35.58 -15.77 -27.08
CA THR A 322 -36.84 -16.30 -27.62
C THR A 322 -37.60 -17.15 -26.58
N ASN A 323 -36.89 -17.90 -25.74
CA ASN A 323 -37.52 -18.84 -24.80
C ASN A 323 -37.10 -18.66 -23.33
N GLY A 324 -36.19 -17.72 -23.04
CA GLY A 324 -35.71 -17.39 -21.69
C GLY A 324 -34.82 -18.46 -21.04
N LYS A 325 -34.59 -19.61 -21.69
CA LYS A 325 -33.71 -20.67 -21.19
C LYS A 325 -32.25 -20.31 -21.40
N ARG A 326 -31.38 -20.72 -20.48
CA ARG A 326 -29.93 -20.54 -20.62
C ARG A 326 -29.36 -21.42 -21.73
N TYR A 327 -28.33 -20.95 -22.41
CA TYR A 327 -27.53 -21.80 -23.30
C TYR A 327 -26.60 -22.71 -22.49
N GLY A 328 -26.11 -23.78 -23.12
CA GLY A 328 -24.99 -24.53 -22.55
C GLY A 328 -23.71 -23.70 -22.56
N VAL A 329 -22.90 -23.88 -21.52
CA VAL A 329 -21.56 -23.30 -21.42
C VAL A 329 -20.67 -23.96 -22.46
N SER A 330 -20.09 -23.15 -23.36
CA SER A 330 -19.15 -23.62 -24.39
C SER A 330 -17.71 -23.30 -24.01
N ASN A 331 -17.47 -22.10 -23.47
CA ASN A 331 -16.19 -21.72 -22.88
C ASN A 331 -16.38 -20.59 -21.88
N VAL A 332 -15.34 -20.40 -21.08
CA VAL A 332 -15.16 -19.21 -20.26
C VAL A 332 -13.87 -18.52 -20.67
N THR A 333 -13.93 -17.19 -20.77
CA THR A 333 -12.75 -16.34 -20.84
C THR A 333 -12.54 -15.73 -19.46
N VAL A 334 -11.32 -15.86 -18.95
CA VAL A 334 -10.90 -15.32 -17.66
C VAL A 334 -10.07 -14.07 -17.91
N SER A 335 -10.39 -12.99 -17.21
CA SER A 335 -9.58 -11.77 -17.17
C SER A 335 -9.01 -11.58 -15.77
N VAL A 336 -7.75 -11.19 -15.68
CA VAL A 336 -7.02 -11.02 -14.42
C VAL A 336 -6.50 -9.60 -14.28
N CYS A 337 -6.13 -9.26 -13.05
CA CYS A 337 -5.54 -7.96 -12.76
C CYS A 337 -4.10 -7.86 -13.26
N ALA A 338 -3.83 -6.82 -14.03
CA ALA A 338 -2.49 -6.47 -14.50
C ALA A 338 -2.20 -4.99 -14.26
N GLY A 339 -1.01 -4.69 -13.73
CA GLY A 339 -0.51 -3.32 -13.53
C GLY A 339 -0.32 -2.56 -14.85
N ASP A 340 -0.44 -1.22 -14.82
CA ASP A 340 -0.17 -0.33 -15.96
C ASP A 340 1.31 -0.39 -16.40
N GLY A 341 1.65 -1.42 -17.17
CA GLY A 341 3.04 -1.79 -17.49
C GLY A 341 3.24 -2.20 -18.94
N ALA A 342 2.57 -1.57 -19.91
CA ALA A 342 2.82 -1.77 -21.34
C ALA A 342 3.39 -0.51 -22.00
N GLY A 343 4.62 -0.14 -21.62
CA GLY A 343 5.45 0.84 -22.32
C GLY A 343 6.75 0.18 -22.75
N GLY A 344 6.87 -0.18 -24.03
CA GLY A 344 7.96 -1.00 -24.57
C GLY A 344 9.37 -0.53 -24.23
N GLY A 345 10.20 -1.48 -23.81
CA GLY A 345 11.64 -1.37 -23.74
C GLY A 345 12.25 -2.76 -23.89
N GLY A 346 12.60 -3.14 -25.12
CA GLY A 346 13.38 -4.35 -25.37
C GLY A 346 14.73 -4.24 -24.70
N GLY A 347 14.87 -4.85 -23.53
CA GLY A 347 16.12 -5.07 -22.83
C GLY A 347 16.74 -6.37 -23.32
N ASP A 348 17.60 -6.26 -24.33
CA ASP A 348 18.52 -7.28 -24.77
C ASP A 348 19.29 -7.84 -23.56
N SER A 349 18.94 -9.06 -23.13
CA SER A 349 19.64 -9.78 -22.07
C SER A 349 20.86 -10.47 -22.67
N GLY A 350 21.84 -9.65 -23.08
CA GLY A 350 23.20 -10.10 -23.33
C GLY A 350 23.91 -10.27 -21.99
N GLY A 351 23.94 -11.51 -21.49
CA GLY A 351 24.83 -11.89 -20.41
C GLY A 351 26.27 -11.77 -20.87
N GLU A 352 26.99 -10.77 -20.37
CA GLU A 352 28.44 -10.69 -20.51
C GLU A 352 29.09 -11.15 -19.21
N GLU A 353 29.61 -12.37 -19.28
CA GLU A 353 30.50 -12.97 -18.30
C GLU A 353 31.73 -12.09 -18.10
N GLU A 354 32.04 -11.81 -16.83
CA GLU A 354 33.25 -11.12 -16.41
C GLU A 354 34.49 -11.92 -16.82
N HIS A 355 35.18 -11.48 -17.87
CA HIS A 355 36.57 -11.84 -18.11
C HIS A 355 37.44 -10.59 -18.12
N GLY A 356 38.22 -10.46 -17.06
CA GLY A 356 39.26 -9.44 -16.94
C GLY A 356 40.34 -9.61 -17.99
N ASP A 357 40.88 -8.48 -18.43
CA ASP A 357 42.29 -8.35 -18.74
C ASP A 357 42.69 -6.87 -18.78
N ASP A 358 43.48 -6.49 -17.79
CA ASP A 358 44.27 -5.26 -17.74
C ASP A 358 45.15 -5.13 -18.98
N ARG A 359 44.91 -4.13 -19.84
CA ARG A 359 45.97 -3.53 -20.66
C ARG A 359 45.84 -2.01 -20.75
N THR A 360 46.84 -1.40 -20.14
CA THR A 360 47.33 -0.02 -20.22
C THR A 360 47.42 0.58 -21.62
N GLY A 361 47.13 1.88 -21.72
CA GLY A 361 48.04 2.85 -22.34
C GLY A 361 47.67 3.42 -23.72
N ASP A 362 47.72 4.77 -23.78
CA ASP A 362 47.92 5.65 -24.94
C ASP A 362 46.73 5.82 -25.91
N GLY A 363 46.17 7.00 -26.20
CA GLY A 363 46.74 8.34 -26.17
C GLY A 363 47.44 8.67 -27.50
N ASP A 364 46.68 9.05 -28.54
CA ASP A 364 46.98 10.18 -29.46
C ASP A 364 46.21 10.14 -30.80
N GLY A 365 45.61 11.30 -31.13
CA GLY A 365 46.00 12.08 -32.31
C GLY A 365 45.71 11.56 -33.73
N GLY A 366 44.66 12.12 -34.34
CA GLY A 366 44.75 12.82 -35.64
C GLY A 366 44.81 11.99 -36.93
N GLY A 367 43.78 12.12 -37.77
CA GLY A 367 43.80 11.62 -39.15
C GLY A 367 42.72 12.26 -40.03
N THR A 368 43.09 13.32 -40.74
CA THR A 368 42.34 13.98 -41.81
C THR A 368 42.11 13.08 -43.03
N GLY A 369 40.97 13.21 -43.74
CA GLY A 369 40.90 12.74 -45.14
C GLY A 369 39.54 12.48 -45.79
N ASN A 370 38.82 13.56 -46.13
CA ASN A 370 38.16 13.83 -47.43
C ASN A 370 37.16 12.83 -48.08
N GLY A 371 35.94 13.34 -48.38
CA GLY A 371 35.41 13.27 -49.75
C GLY A 371 34.01 12.69 -49.99
N GLY A 372 33.02 13.58 -50.15
CA GLY A 372 32.07 13.52 -51.26
C GLY A 372 30.64 13.03 -50.98
N GLY A 373 29.63 13.87 -51.30
CA GLY A 373 28.27 13.38 -51.56
C GLY A 373 27.12 14.33 -51.23
N ASN A 374 26.93 15.36 -52.06
CA ASN A 374 25.87 16.38 -52.06
C ASN A 374 24.47 15.97 -51.59
N GLY A 375 23.90 16.82 -50.73
CA GLY A 375 22.46 16.99 -50.52
C GLY A 375 21.86 18.18 -51.28
N ARG A 376 20.53 18.08 -51.46
CA ARG A 376 19.50 19.11 -51.79
C ARG A 376 19.38 19.63 -53.24
N LYS A 377 18.24 19.30 -53.85
CA LYS A 377 17.28 20.28 -54.42
C LYS A 377 16.20 20.48 -53.36
N GLY A 378 15.60 21.63 -53.07
CA GLY A 378 15.56 22.93 -53.75
C GLY A 378 14.17 23.53 -53.48
N ASN A 379 14.13 24.84 -53.25
CA ASN A 379 12.99 25.75 -52.99
C ASN A 379 12.56 25.85 -51.51
N GLY A 380 12.53 27.01 -50.85
CA GLY A 380 12.58 28.39 -51.35
C GLY A 380 11.38 29.17 -50.83
N THR A 381 11.48 29.65 -49.58
CA THR A 381 10.76 30.78 -48.94
C THR A 381 10.94 32.06 -49.78
N PRO A 382 10.30 33.25 -49.56
CA PRO A 382 9.73 33.74 -48.29
C PRO A 382 8.53 34.74 -48.37
N GLY A 383 8.04 35.17 -47.19
CA GLY A 383 7.55 36.55 -47.05
C GLY A 383 6.37 36.75 -46.07
N LYS A 384 6.69 37.16 -44.84
CA LYS A 384 5.85 38.07 -44.02
C LYS A 384 6.34 39.52 -44.33
N PRO A 385 5.53 40.59 -44.22
CA PRO A 385 5.16 41.13 -42.91
C PRO A 385 3.83 41.91 -42.77
N ASP A 386 3.41 42.06 -41.50
CA ASP A 386 2.75 43.16 -40.78
C ASP A 386 1.61 44.01 -41.36
N GLY A 387 0.55 44.17 -40.53
CA GLY A 387 -0.01 45.51 -40.27
C GLY A 387 -1.53 45.73 -40.32
N LYS A 388 -2.12 45.94 -39.13
CA LYS A 388 -3.20 46.90 -38.77
C LYS A 388 -4.66 46.71 -39.23
N SER A 389 -5.50 46.58 -38.19
CA SER A 389 -6.67 47.41 -37.84
C SER A 389 -8.05 47.21 -38.51
N ALA A 390 -9.00 46.88 -37.61
CA ALA A 390 -10.27 47.57 -37.35
C ALA A 390 -11.58 47.14 -38.08
N ASN A 391 -12.42 46.44 -37.30
CA ASN A 391 -13.72 46.88 -36.75
C ASN A 391 -15.06 46.32 -37.32
N ALA A 392 -15.93 46.04 -36.33
CA ALA A 392 -17.40 46.14 -36.28
C ALA A 392 -18.31 44.92 -36.59
N GLY A 393 -19.18 44.61 -35.60
CA GLY A 393 -20.44 43.86 -35.71
C GLY A 393 -20.62 42.79 -34.62
N VAL A 394 -20.86 43.11 -33.35
CA VAL A 394 -22.18 43.33 -32.69
C VAL A 394 -23.11 42.10 -32.68
N GLY A 395 -23.39 41.58 -31.48
CA GLY A 395 -24.44 40.60 -31.20
C GLY A 395 -24.52 40.22 -29.72
N ARG A 396 -25.12 41.12 -28.92
CA ARG A 396 -25.52 40.93 -27.51
C ARG A 396 -26.74 39.99 -27.42
N GLY A 397 -26.84 39.25 -26.32
CA GLY A 397 -28.06 38.60 -25.85
C GLY A 397 -27.91 38.12 -24.42
N GLU A 398 -28.06 39.04 -23.47
CA GLU A 398 -28.29 38.78 -22.03
C GLU A 398 -29.79 38.75 -21.74
N GLY A 399 -30.15 38.13 -20.60
CA GLY A 399 -31.41 38.29 -19.86
C GLY A 399 -32.39 37.14 -20.08
N GLY A 400 -33.01 36.53 -19.07
CA GLY A 400 -33.22 36.84 -17.65
C GLY A 400 -34.45 35.99 -17.24
N GLU A 401 -34.35 35.21 -16.17
CA GLU A 401 -34.98 35.52 -14.87
C GLU A 401 -36.53 35.53 -14.88
N ASP A 402 -37.11 34.58 -14.14
CA ASP A 402 -38.06 34.81 -13.02
C ASP A 402 -39.23 33.82 -12.98
N GLY A 403 -39.54 33.37 -11.76
CA GLY A 403 -40.94 33.22 -11.34
C GLY A 403 -41.32 31.96 -10.59
N ASP A 404 -41.07 31.99 -9.28
CA ASP A 404 -41.72 31.27 -8.18
C ASP A 404 -43.19 30.85 -8.40
N THR A 405 -43.59 29.70 -7.81
CA THR A 405 -44.72 29.68 -6.84
C THR A 405 -44.79 28.41 -6.00
N GLU A 406 -45.17 28.63 -4.74
CA GLU A 406 -45.34 27.74 -3.59
C GLU A 406 -46.44 26.65 -3.72
N ALA A 407 -46.36 25.63 -2.85
CA ALA A 407 -47.34 25.36 -1.76
C ALA A 407 -47.66 23.86 -1.56
N ASN A 408 -47.11 23.26 -0.50
CA ASN A 408 -47.82 22.92 0.75
C ASN A 408 -46.91 22.18 1.73
#